data_AF-A0A355CLD9-F1
#
_entry.id   AF-A0A355CLD9-F1
#
_cell.length_a   1.000
_cell.length_b   1.000
_cell.length_c   1.000
_cell.angle_alpha   90.00
_cell.angle_beta   90.00
_cell.angle_gamma   90.00
#
_symmetry.space_group_name_H-M   'P 1'
#
loop_
_entity.id
_entity.type
_entity.pdbx_description
1 polymer ?
#
loop_
_entity_poly.entity_id
_entity_poly.type
_entity_poly.pdbx_seq_one_letter_code
_entity_poly.pdbx_strand_id
1 'polypeptide(L)'
;MTSSDEMFAEAANNWDLERLYKAMAEAKWQVSPRARKGLTEREKLFLRGLLCGHSPAEIASQLHQSRKGVEVYISKTLYQYFKKITDVPNEKVSNWRNIHNCLEEAGYKTTPSVKSHSSNYLPQVPLVNIVNISLNNQSHSITIDIHLQLTLPSLSEPTITEDMDGKDRP
;
A
#
# COMPACT_ATOMS: atom_id res chain seq x y z
N MET A 1 20.58 2.13 -14.67
CA MET A 1 20.93 1.94 -13.25
C MET A 1 19.71 2.38 -12.48
N THR A 2 18.89 1.45 -12.00
CA THR A 2 17.69 1.76 -11.21
C THR A 2 18.16 2.40 -9.91
N SER A 3 17.64 3.59 -9.62
CA SER A 3 17.96 4.26 -8.37
C SER A 3 17.43 3.42 -7.21
N SER A 4 18.14 3.35 -6.07
CA SER A 4 17.68 2.61 -4.89
C SER A 4 16.32 3.10 -4.38
N ASP A 5 15.88 4.28 -4.79
CA ASP A 5 14.58 4.84 -4.45
C ASP A 5 13.43 4.27 -5.29
N GLU A 6 13.71 3.79 -6.51
CA GLU A 6 12.72 3.10 -7.37
C GLU A 6 12.57 1.62 -7.01
N MET A 7 13.58 1.01 -6.38
CA MET A 7 13.49 -0.39 -5.96
C MET A 7 12.41 -0.56 -4.90
N PHE A 8 11.50 -1.51 -5.13
CA PHE A 8 10.37 -1.80 -4.25
C PHE A 8 9.40 -0.63 -4.05
N ALA A 9 9.29 0.28 -5.03
CA ALA A 9 8.35 1.41 -4.98
C ALA A 9 6.88 0.97 -4.82
N GLU A 10 6.55 -0.26 -5.23
CA GLU A 10 5.24 -0.88 -5.06
C GLU A 10 4.76 -0.94 -3.59
N ALA A 11 5.70 -0.95 -2.63
CA ALA A 11 5.35 -0.90 -1.21
C ALA A 11 4.53 0.35 -0.85
N ALA A 12 4.79 1.48 -1.52
CA ALA A 12 4.07 2.74 -1.29
C ALA A 12 2.59 2.69 -1.69
N ASN A 13 2.19 1.72 -2.52
CA ASN A 13 0.80 1.59 -2.97
C ASN A 13 -0.09 0.90 -1.94
N ASN A 14 0.50 0.04 -1.09
CA ASN A 14 -0.23 -0.81 -0.14
C ASN A 14 0.04 -0.46 1.33
N TRP A 15 1.05 0.37 1.59
CA TRP A 15 1.49 0.71 2.95
C TRP A 15 1.74 2.20 3.12
N ASP A 16 1.42 2.70 4.33
CA ASP A 16 1.76 4.07 4.73
C ASP A 16 3.23 4.14 5.11
N LEU A 17 4.08 4.34 4.10
CA LEU A 17 5.54 4.40 4.28
C LEU A 17 5.96 5.56 5.17
N GLU A 18 5.27 6.70 5.14
CA GLU A 18 5.63 7.86 5.95
C GLU A 18 5.45 7.56 7.43
N ARG A 19 4.30 7.00 7.79
CA ARG A 19 3.99 6.61 9.16
C ARG A 19 4.88 5.46 9.63
N LEU A 20 5.16 4.48 8.77
CA LEU A 20 6.10 3.39 9.05
C LEU A 20 7.52 3.90 9.29
N TYR A 21 8.03 4.83 8.48
CA TYR A 21 9.37 5.38 8.67
C TYR A 21 9.50 6.17 9.97
N LYS A 22 8.47 6.93 10.35
CA LYS A 22 8.43 7.62 11.65
C LYS A 22 8.44 6.62 12.80
N ALA A 23 7.53 5.64 12.78
CA ALA A 23 7.44 4.61 13.82
C ALA A 23 8.74 3.80 13.94
N MET A 24 9.33 3.38 12.82
CA MET A 24 10.61 2.65 12.83
C MET A 24 11.77 3.54 13.32
N ALA A 25 11.75 4.85 13.05
CA ALA A 25 12.78 5.76 13.52
C ALA A 25 12.70 5.96 15.04
N GLU A 26 11.50 6.04 15.59
CA GLU A 26 11.26 6.07 17.03
C GLU A 26 11.70 4.76 17.68
N ALA A 27 11.31 3.62 17.11
CA ALA A 27 11.75 2.30 17.56
C ALA A 27 13.28 2.16 17.56
N LYS A 28 13.94 2.64 16.50
CA LYS A 28 15.40 2.66 16.41
C LYS A 28 16.03 3.51 17.52
N TRP A 29 15.46 4.67 17.83
CA TRP A 29 15.92 5.52 18.92
C TRP A 29 15.75 4.83 20.29
N GLN A 30 14.65 4.11 20.50
CA GLN A 30 14.44 3.33 21.73
C GLN A 30 15.43 2.16 21.87
N VAL A 31 15.71 1.44 20.78
CA VAL A 31 16.65 0.31 20.78
C VAL A 31 18.10 0.78 20.89
N SER A 32 18.43 1.92 20.29
CA SER A 32 19.78 2.47 20.30
C SER A 32 19.74 4.00 20.40
N PRO A 33 19.70 4.56 21.63
CA PRO A 33 19.57 6.01 21.83
C PRO A 33 20.80 6.81 21.37
N ARG A 34 21.92 6.12 21.10
CA ARG A 34 23.15 6.72 20.54
C ARG A 34 23.22 6.62 19.00
N ALA A 35 22.27 5.95 18.36
CA ALA A 35 22.27 5.80 16.91
C ALA A 35 21.83 7.08 16.20
N ARG A 36 22.18 7.17 14.91
CA ARG A 36 21.74 8.28 14.03
C ARG A 36 20.22 8.41 14.06
N LYS A 37 19.74 9.65 14.20
CA LYS A 37 18.31 9.99 14.14
C LYS A 37 17.74 9.63 12.77
N GLY A 38 16.66 8.84 12.75
CA GLY A 38 16.00 8.41 11.52
C GLY A 38 16.48 7.08 10.92
N LEU A 39 15.73 6.60 9.92
CA LEU A 39 16.13 5.44 9.11
C LEU A 39 17.13 5.87 8.04
N THR A 40 18.15 5.04 7.86
CA THR A 40 19.09 5.10 6.75
C THR A 40 18.43 4.60 5.46
N GLU A 41 18.92 5.06 4.31
CA GLU A 41 18.40 4.62 3.00
C GLU A 41 18.44 3.10 2.83
N ARG A 42 19.47 2.44 3.38
CA ARG A 42 19.56 0.98 3.40
C ARG A 42 18.44 0.33 4.21
N GLU A 43 18.09 0.89 5.38
CA GLU A 43 16.98 0.39 6.20
C GLU A 43 15.65 0.59 5.49
N LYS A 44 15.43 1.75 4.86
CA LYS A 44 14.22 2.04 4.07
C LYS A 44 14.07 1.06 2.90
N LEU A 45 15.16 0.80 2.19
CA LEU A 45 15.19 -0.14 1.06
C LEU A 45 14.78 -1.55 1.49
N PHE A 46 15.40 -2.08 2.54
CA PHE A 46 15.05 -3.40 3.07
C PHE A 46 13.63 -3.45 3.62
N LEU A 47 13.16 -2.38 4.27
CA LEU A 47 11.78 -2.26 4.72
C LEU A 47 10.81 -2.34 3.52
N ARG A 48 11.04 -1.56 2.45
CA ARG A 48 10.20 -1.61 1.24
C ARG A 48 10.20 -3.01 0.62
N GLY A 49 11.36 -3.66 0.53
CA GLY A 49 11.46 -5.04 0.05
C GLY A 49 10.61 -6.02 0.85
N LEU A 50 10.65 -5.93 2.18
CA LEU A 50 9.80 -6.76 3.05
C LEU A 50 8.31 -6.45 2.84
N LEU A 51 7.93 -5.18 2.74
CA LEU A 51 6.54 -4.73 2.53
C LEU A 51 5.97 -5.10 1.14
N CYS A 52 6.83 -5.26 0.14
CA CYS A 52 6.46 -5.85 -1.16
C CYS A 52 6.21 -7.36 -1.08
N GLY A 53 6.47 -8.01 0.06
CA GLY A 53 6.29 -9.45 0.23
C GLY A 53 7.50 -10.27 -0.20
N HIS A 54 8.66 -9.65 -0.40
CA HIS A 54 9.89 -10.39 -0.67
C HIS A 54 10.52 -10.92 0.62
N SER A 55 11.02 -12.15 0.54
CA SER A 55 11.84 -12.74 1.56
C SER A 55 13.23 -12.08 1.62
N PRO A 56 13.91 -12.10 2.78
CA PRO A 56 15.29 -11.62 2.90
C PRO A 56 16.25 -12.18 1.84
N ALA A 57 16.02 -13.42 1.40
CA ALA A 57 16.80 -14.08 0.37
C ALA A 57 16.57 -13.47 -1.03
N GLU A 58 15.32 -13.19 -1.37
CA GLU A 58 14.96 -12.54 -2.64
C GLU A 58 15.46 -11.11 -2.68
N ILE A 59 15.35 -10.37 -1.58
CA ILE A 59 15.89 -9.00 -1.48
C ILE A 59 17.41 -9.03 -1.68
N ALA A 60 18.12 -9.99 -1.06
CA ALA A 60 19.56 -10.14 -1.26
C ALA A 60 19.94 -10.42 -2.72
N SER A 61 19.16 -11.28 -3.40
CA SER A 61 19.33 -11.58 -4.81
C SER A 61 19.16 -10.33 -5.67
N GLN A 62 18.10 -9.54 -5.43
CA GLN A 62 17.84 -8.31 -6.19
C GLN A 62 18.88 -7.21 -5.93
N LEU A 63 19.47 -7.17 -4.73
CA LEU A 63 20.54 -6.22 -4.38
C LEU A 63 21.94 -6.72 -4.76
N HIS A 64 22.06 -7.90 -5.37
CA HIS A 64 23.34 -8.56 -5.66
C HIS A 64 24.24 -8.67 -4.41
N GLN A 65 23.64 -8.91 -3.24
CA GLN A 65 24.34 -9.03 -1.96
C GLN A 65 24.34 -10.47 -1.45
N SER A 66 25.23 -10.75 -0.49
CA SER A 66 25.24 -12.06 0.19
C SER A 66 23.95 -12.29 0.95
N ARG A 67 23.21 -13.35 0.58
CA ARG A 67 21.99 -13.81 1.24
C ARG A 67 22.12 -13.88 2.76
N LYS A 68 23.18 -14.54 3.25
CA LYS A 68 23.45 -14.65 4.70
C LYS A 68 23.66 -13.30 5.36
N GLY A 69 24.34 -12.36 4.68
CA GLY A 69 24.57 -11.02 5.21
C GLY A 69 23.27 -10.23 5.40
N VAL A 70 22.38 -10.29 4.40
CA VAL A 70 21.08 -9.61 4.42
C VAL A 70 20.14 -10.25 5.45
N GLU A 71 20.04 -11.59 5.48
CA GLU A 71 19.22 -12.31 6.46
C GLU A 71 19.62 -11.96 7.90
N VAL A 72 20.93 -12.01 8.21
CA VAL A 72 21.43 -11.66 9.55
C VAL A 72 21.18 -10.20 9.85
N TYR A 73 21.39 -9.30 8.89
CA TYR A 73 21.14 -7.87 9.08
C TYR A 73 19.66 -7.62 9.41
N ILE A 74 18.73 -8.05 8.55
CA ILE A 74 17.28 -7.86 8.74
C ILE A 74 16.82 -8.46 10.07
N SER A 75 17.30 -9.65 10.42
CA SER A 75 16.91 -10.33 11.66
C SER A 75 17.43 -9.62 12.92
N LYS A 76 18.61 -9.00 12.85
CA LYS A 76 19.23 -8.30 13.99
C LYS A 76 18.79 -6.84 14.11
N THR A 77 18.42 -6.19 13.00
CA THR A 77 18.09 -4.76 12.98
C THR A 77 16.59 -4.55 12.82
N LEU A 78 16.04 -4.79 11.62
CA LEU A 78 14.66 -4.46 11.29
C LEU A 78 13.67 -5.20 12.19
N TYR A 79 13.89 -6.48 12.48
CA TYR A 79 12.99 -7.23 13.36
C TYR A 79 12.97 -6.67 14.79
N GLN A 80 14.07 -6.09 15.28
CA GLN A 80 14.08 -5.44 16.60
C GLN A 80 13.23 -4.17 16.59
N TYR A 81 13.24 -3.43 15.49
CA TYR A 81 12.41 -2.24 15.34
C TYR A 81 10.93 -2.62 15.18
N PHE A 82 10.63 -3.67 14.40
CA PHE A 82 9.26 -4.18 14.25
C PHE A 82 8.64 -4.58 15.59
N LYS A 83 9.39 -5.28 16.45
CA LYS A 83 8.95 -5.65 17.81
C LYS A 83 8.59 -4.47 18.70
N LYS A 84 9.09 -3.27 18.40
CA LYS A 84 8.78 -2.06 19.17
C LYS A 84 7.56 -1.33 18.63
N ILE A 85 7.29 -1.40 17.33
CA ILE A 85 6.14 -0.73 16.71
C ILE A 85 4.89 -1.61 16.72
N THR A 86 5.04 -2.93 16.66
CA THR A 86 3.98 -3.90 16.82
C THR A 86 4.12 -4.44 18.24
N ASP A 87 3.20 -4.12 19.15
CA ASP A 87 3.17 -4.59 20.55
C ASP A 87 2.84 -6.10 20.62
N VAL A 88 3.54 -6.90 19.81
CA VAL A 88 3.26 -8.29 19.49
C VAL A 88 4.42 -9.14 20.01
N PRO A 89 4.15 -10.31 20.60
CA PRO A 89 5.18 -11.16 21.17
C PRO A 89 6.27 -11.56 20.16
N ASN A 90 7.49 -11.64 20.70
CA ASN A 90 8.78 -11.79 20.02
C ASN A 90 8.83 -12.92 18.96
N GLU A 91 8.05 -13.98 19.16
CA GLU A 91 7.99 -15.14 18.26
C GLU A 91 7.28 -14.83 16.93
N LYS A 92 6.22 -14.02 16.95
CA LYS A 92 5.46 -13.71 15.73
C LYS A 92 6.29 -12.87 14.75
N VAL A 93 7.07 -11.91 15.23
CA VAL A 93 7.87 -10.98 14.40
C VAL A 93 9.10 -11.65 13.76
N SER A 94 9.43 -12.89 14.15
CA SER A 94 10.59 -13.63 13.59
C SER A 94 10.40 -14.07 12.14
N ASN A 95 9.16 -14.20 11.67
CA ASN A 95 8.85 -14.59 10.31
C ASN A 95 8.40 -13.36 9.52
N TRP A 96 9.09 -13.04 8.42
CA TRP A 96 8.79 -11.88 7.59
C TRP A 96 7.32 -11.86 7.10
N ARG A 97 6.70 -13.04 6.93
CA ARG A 97 5.28 -13.16 6.58
C ARG A 97 4.35 -12.65 7.67
N ASN A 98 4.71 -12.87 8.93
CA ASN A 98 3.92 -12.41 10.05
C ASN A 98 4.04 -10.90 10.24
N ILE A 99 5.14 -10.28 9.79
CA ILE A 99 5.32 -8.82 9.87
C ILE A 99 4.21 -8.12 9.09
N HIS A 100 3.82 -8.64 7.92
CA HIS A 100 2.66 -8.11 7.17
C HIS A 100 1.40 -8.10 8.03
N ASN A 101 1.07 -9.24 8.64
CA ASN A 101 -0.11 -9.34 9.49
C ASN A 101 -0.03 -8.40 10.70
N CYS A 102 1.15 -8.30 11.34
CA CYS A 102 1.33 -7.44 12.52
C CYS A 102 1.21 -5.95 12.16
N LEU A 103 1.72 -5.55 10.98
CA LEU A 103 1.61 -4.18 10.49
C LEU A 103 0.18 -3.85 10.03
N GLU A 104 -0.53 -4.83 9.48
CA GLU A 104 -1.95 -4.72 9.13
C GLU A 104 -2.81 -4.56 10.39
N GLU A 105 -2.60 -5.40 11.41
CA GLU A 105 -3.26 -5.29 12.73
C GLU A 105 -2.97 -3.95 13.42
N ALA A 106 -1.77 -3.41 13.25
CA ALA A 106 -1.40 -2.09 13.77
C ALA A 106 -1.92 -0.91 12.90
N GLY A 107 -2.62 -1.20 11.79
CA GLY A 107 -3.28 -0.19 10.94
C GLY A 107 -2.31 0.61 10.07
N TYR A 108 -1.17 0.04 9.68
CA TYR A 108 -0.21 0.67 8.75
C TYR A 108 -0.48 0.34 7.29
N LYS A 109 -1.30 -0.68 7.02
CA LYS A 109 -1.73 -1.00 5.66
C LYS A 109 -2.63 0.12 5.18
N THR A 110 -2.22 0.82 4.12
CA THR A 110 -3.15 1.72 3.46
C THR A 110 -4.20 0.82 2.86
N THR A 111 -5.46 1.00 3.25
CA THR A 111 -6.54 0.53 2.40
C THR A 111 -6.22 1.09 1.03
N PRO A 112 -6.24 0.27 -0.05
CA PRO A 112 -6.25 0.84 -1.37
C PRO A 112 -7.51 1.69 -1.38
N SER A 113 -7.34 3.00 -1.15
CA SER A 113 -8.28 3.98 -1.60
C SER A 113 -8.33 3.68 -3.07
N VAL A 114 -9.37 2.96 -3.47
CA VAL A 114 -9.82 2.95 -4.85
C VAL A 114 -9.82 4.43 -5.17
N LYS A 115 -8.79 4.87 -5.90
CA LYS A 115 -8.83 6.12 -6.63
C LYS A 115 -9.86 5.85 -7.73
N SER A 116 -11.11 5.64 -7.33
CA SER A 116 -12.23 5.98 -8.15
C SER A 116 -11.96 7.44 -8.41
N HIS A 117 -11.58 7.73 -9.65
CA HIS A 117 -11.75 9.06 -10.18
C HIS A 117 -13.20 9.41 -9.89
N SER A 118 -13.45 10.10 -8.78
CA SER A 118 -14.70 10.73 -8.46
C SER A 118 -14.83 11.95 -9.36
N SER A 119 -14.83 11.71 -10.68
CA SER A 119 -15.68 12.52 -11.54
C SER A 119 -17.07 11.93 -11.34
N ASN A 120 -17.79 12.48 -10.36
CA ASN A 120 -19.25 12.55 -10.11
C ASN A 120 -20.25 11.57 -10.77
N TYR A 121 -19.83 10.38 -11.20
CA TYR A 121 -20.70 9.41 -11.86
C TYR A 121 -20.64 8.07 -11.12
N LEU A 122 -21.14 8.06 -9.87
CA LEU A 122 -21.62 6.82 -9.28
C LEU A 122 -23.13 6.71 -9.59
N PRO A 123 -23.61 5.68 -10.31
CA PRO A 123 -25.04 5.47 -10.52
C PRO A 123 -25.73 5.25 -9.17
N GLN A 124 -26.91 5.84 -8.99
CA GLN A 124 -27.59 5.90 -7.69
C GLN A 124 -27.98 4.55 -7.08
N VAL A 125 -27.93 3.42 -7.81
CA VAL A 125 -27.89 2.07 -7.23
C VAL A 125 -27.22 1.14 -8.26
N PRO A 126 -25.96 0.71 -8.11
CA PRO A 126 -25.43 -0.37 -8.94
C PRO A 126 -26.01 -1.69 -8.43
N LEU A 127 -27.05 -2.18 -9.12
CA LEU A 127 -27.55 -3.55 -8.88
C LEU A 127 -26.57 -4.53 -9.55
N VAL A 128 -25.51 -4.90 -8.85
CA VAL A 128 -24.54 -5.91 -9.31
C VAL A 128 -25.09 -7.28 -8.96
N ASN A 129 -25.44 -8.09 -9.97
CA ASN A 129 -25.79 -9.48 -9.75
C ASN A 129 -24.64 -10.36 -10.21
N ILE A 130 -24.01 -11.06 -9.26
CA ILE A 130 -23.00 -12.07 -9.58
C ILE A 130 -23.76 -13.28 -10.11
N VAL A 131 -23.62 -13.56 -11.41
CA VAL A 131 -24.38 -14.62 -12.07
C VAL A 131 -23.76 -15.97 -11.79
N ASN A 132 -22.43 -16.05 -11.81
CA ASN A 132 -21.71 -17.28 -11.56
C ASN A 132 -20.29 -17.02 -11.06
N ILE A 133 -19.83 -17.85 -10.13
CA ILE A 133 -18.43 -17.94 -9.72
C ILE A 133 -18.03 -19.38 -9.93
N SER A 134 -17.06 -19.63 -10.80
CA SER A 134 -16.51 -20.95 -11.02
C SER A 134 -15.02 -21.01 -10.71
N LEU A 135 -14.62 -22.10 -10.08
CA LEU A 135 -13.25 -22.41 -9.73
C LEU A 135 -12.80 -23.60 -10.57
N ASN A 136 -11.76 -23.43 -11.38
CA ASN A 136 -11.15 -24.49 -12.15
C ASN A 136 -9.82 -24.93 -11.50
N ASN A 137 -9.85 -26.08 -10.83
CA ASN A 137 -8.69 -26.64 -10.13
C ASN A 137 -7.62 -27.22 -11.07
N GLN A 138 -7.96 -27.51 -12.34
CA GLN A 138 -7.01 -28.06 -13.32
C GLN A 138 -6.19 -26.97 -14.00
N SER A 139 -6.80 -25.80 -14.24
CA SER A 139 -6.12 -24.64 -14.84
C SER A 139 -5.80 -23.52 -13.84
N HIS A 140 -6.02 -23.75 -12.54
CA HIS A 140 -5.79 -22.79 -11.45
C HIS A 140 -6.44 -21.41 -11.72
N SER A 141 -7.59 -21.39 -12.39
CA SER A 141 -8.28 -20.16 -12.77
C SER A 141 -9.61 -20.01 -12.04
N ILE A 142 -9.89 -18.79 -11.60
CA ILE A 142 -11.20 -18.39 -11.08
C ILE A 142 -11.87 -17.56 -12.17
N THR A 143 -13.07 -17.95 -12.57
CA THR A 143 -13.88 -17.20 -13.55
C THR A 143 -15.09 -16.62 -12.83
N ILE A 144 -15.31 -15.31 -13.02
CA ILE A 144 -16.40 -14.57 -12.40
C ILE A 144 -17.22 -13.93 -13.53
N ASP A 145 -18.46 -14.39 -13.69
CA ASP A 145 -19.40 -13.83 -14.65
C ASP A 145 -20.26 -12.78 -13.95
N ILE A 146 -20.13 -11.53 -14.37
CA ILE A 146 -20.80 -10.37 -13.75
C ILE A 146 -21.78 -9.79 -14.75
N HIS A 147 -23.05 -9.72 -14.35
CA HIS A 147 -24.05 -8.97 -15.09
C HIS A 147 -24.29 -7.62 -14.39
N LEU A 148 -23.95 -6.54 -15.10
CA LEU A 148 -24.00 -5.18 -14.59
C LEU A 148 -25.06 -4.37 -15.36
N GLN A 149 -26.04 -3.82 -14.66
CA GLN A 149 -26.97 -2.84 -15.21
C GLN A 149 -26.62 -1.45 -14.70
N LEU A 150 -26.31 -0.55 -15.63
CA LEU A 150 -25.99 0.85 -15.35
C LEU A 150 -27.11 1.73 -15.90
N THR A 151 -27.85 2.38 -15.01
CA THR A 151 -28.80 3.44 -15.39
C THR A 151 -28.05 4.76 -15.39
N LEU A 152 -27.75 5.29 -16.58
CA LEU A 152 -27.12 6.60 -16.74
C LEU A 152 -28.19 7.70 -16.70
N PRO A 153 -27.99 8.80 -15.95
CA PRO A 153 -28.88 9.94 -16.01
C PRO A 153 -28.80 10.59 -17.39
N SER A 154 -29.96 10.86 -17.98
CA SER A 154 -30.09 11.67 -19.20
C SER A 154 -29.49 13.06 -18.95
N LEU A 155 -28.46 13.42 -19.69
CA LEU A 155 -27.79 14.71 -19.64
C LEU A 155 -28.75 15.80 -20.17
N SER A 156 -29.42 16.53 -19.28
CA SER A 156 -30.09 17.78 -19.67
C SER A 156 -29.02 18.85 -19.86
N GLU A 157 -28.91 19.41 -21.07
CA GLU A 157 -27.98 20.49 -21.43
C GLU A 157 -28.07 21.68 -20.47
N PRO A 158 -26.93 22.29 -20.07
CA PRO A 158 -26.96 23.54 -19.34
C PRO A 158 -27.42 24.67 -20.28
N THR A 159 -28.60 25.22 -20.02
CA THR A 159 -29.07 26.47 -20.63
C THR A 159 -28.08 27.59 -20.27
N ILE A 160 -27.32 28.04 -21.26
CA ILE A 160 -26.56 29.29 -21.20
C ILE A 160 -27.59 30.41 -21.25
N THR A 161 -27.90 31.04 -20.11
CA THR A 161 -28.60 32.32 -20.08
C THR A 161 -27.58 33.42 -20.38
N GLU A 162 -27.61 33.91 -21.63
CA GLU A 162 -27.12 35.22 -22.01
C GLU A 162 -28.00 36.27 -21.32
N ASP A 163 -27.45 37.00 -20.35
CA ASP A 163 -28.07 38.22 -19.82
C ASP A 163 -27.40 39.42 -20.51
N MET A 164 -27.97 39.80 -21.65
CA MET A 164 -27.85 41.16 -22.16
C MET A 164 -29.10 41.90 -21.71
N ASP A 165 -28.96 42.83 -20.77
CA ASP A 165 -29.88 43.96 -20.72
C ASP A 165 -29.13 45.25 -20.41
N GLY A 166 -29.17 46.14 -21.40
CA GLY A 166 -28.73 47.50 -21.28
C GLY A 166 -29.94 48.41 -21.27
N LYS A 167 -29.89 49.35 -20.31
CA LYS A 167 -30.08 50.80 -20.51
C LYS A 167 -31.48 51.42 -20.26
N ASP A 168 -31.39 52.60 -19.62
CA ASP A 168 -32.33 53.74 -19.53
C ASP A 168 -33.54 53.52 -18.59
N ARG A 169 -33.99 54.45 -17.72
CA ARG A 169 -34.03 55.93 -17.66
C ARG A 169 -34.73 56.31 -16.32
N PRO A 170 -35.03 57.59 -15.97
CA PRO A 170 -34.48 58.89 -16.38
C PRO A 170 -33.87 59.70 -15.23
#